data_AF-A0A2V8JX91-F1
#
_entry.id   AF-A0A2V8JX91-F1
#
_cell.length_a   1.000
_cell.length_b   1.000
_cell.length_c   1.000
_cell.angle_alpha   90.00
_cell.angle_beta   90.00
_cell.angle_gamma   90.00
#
_symmetry.space_group_name_H-M   'P 1'
#
loop_
_entity.id
_entity.type
_entity.pdbx_description
1 polymer ?
#
loop_
_entity_poly.entity_id
_entity_poly.type
_entity_poly.pdbx_seq_one_letter_code
_entity_poly.pdbx_strand_id
1 'polypeptide(L)'
;MSRNARLDFIRTELELAIAFVKVARTKYSMGDRVGGDATRENAMKAYWEALRFSKMLSPQDSSNKALTVLRTEVEAEIKTLYPPH
;
A
#
# COMPACT_ATOMS: atom_id res chain seq x y z
N MET A 1 -3.97 7.45 20.15
CA MET A 1 -2.75 7.09 19.39
C MET A 1 -1.81 8.28 19.39
N SER A 2 -0.54 8.10 19.75
CA SER A 2 0.47 9.18 19.68
C SER A 2 0.82 9.49 18.21
N ARG A 3 1.44 10.65 17.97
CA ARG A 3 1.93 11.04 16.63
C ARG A 3 2.84 9.96 16.04
N ASN A 4 3.81 9.48 16.80
CA ASN A 4 4.77 8.47 16.34
C ASN A 4 4.07 7.14 16.05
N ALA A 5 3.16 6.69 16.93
CA ALA A 5 2.38 5.49 16.68
C ALA A 5 1.54 5.58 15.39
N ARG A 6 1.06 6.78 15.03
CA ARG A 6 0.36 7.01 13.75
C ARG A 6 1.28 6.92 12.55
N LEU A 7 2.47 7.51 12.63
CA LEU A 7 3.46 7.42 11.55
C LEU A 7 3.94 5.98 11.36
N ASP A 8 4.19 5.25 12.45
CA ASP A 8 4.60 3.84 12.40
C ASP A 8 3.50 2.95 11.84
N PHE A 9 2.24 3.20 12.22
CA PHE A 9 1.09 2.50 11.65
C PHE A 9 0.99 2.73 10.13
N ILE A 10 1.04 3.99 9.67
CA ILE A 10 0.96 4.31 8.23
C ILE A 10 2.11 3.65 7.47
N ARG A 11 3.33 3.69 8.02
CA ARG A 11 4.49 3.02 7.44
C ARG A 11 4.25 1.53 7.29
N THR A 12 3.77 0.88 8.35
CA THR A 12 3.50 -0.57 8.38
C THR A 12 2.46 -0.95 7.32
N GLU A 13 1.37 -0.19 7.21
CA GLU A 13 0.33 -0.45 6.20
C GLU A 13 0.85 -0.26 4.77
N LEU A 14 1.72 0.72 4.53
CA LEU A 14 2.35 0.90 3.21
C LEU A 14 3.32 -0.25 2.88
N GLU A 15 4.16 -0.67 3.84
CA GLU A 15 5.06 -1.83 3.67
C GLU A 15 4.27 -3.12 3.42
N LEU A 16 3.14 -3.29 4.10
CA LEU A 16 2.23 -4.42 3.91
C LEU A 16 1.56 -4.39 2.52
N ALA A 17 1.14 -3.21 2.04
CA ALA A 17 0.61 -3.06 0.69
C ALA A 17 1.63 -3.49 -0.39
N ILE A 18 2.90 -3.09 -0.25
CA ILE A 18 3.99 -3.52 -1.15
C ILE A 18 4.16 -5.05 -1.12
N ALA A 19 4.18 -5.63 0.08
CA ALA A 19 4.32 -7.08 0.23
C ALA A 19 3.18 -7.83 -0.48
N PHE A 20 1.94 -7.38 -0.31
CA PHE A 20 0.80 -7.97 -0.99
C PHE A 20 0.86 -7.80 -2.51
N VAL A 21 1.32 -6.65 -3.05
CA VAL A 21 1.51 -6.52 -4.50
C VAL A 21 2.51 -7.55 -5.03
N LYS A 22 3.64 -7.73 -4.34
CA LYS A 22 4.65 -8.72 -4.73
C LYS A 22 4.08 -10.14 -4.74
N VAL A 23 3.32 -10.51 -3.71
CA VAL A 23 2.65 -11.82 -3.64
C VAL A 23 1.60 -11.97 -4.75
N ALA A 24 0.81 -10.93 -5.02
CA ALA A 24 -0.18 -10.95 -6.10
C ALA A 24 0.48 -11.18 -7.46
N ARG A 25 1.59 -10.49 -7.76
CA ARG A 25 2.40 -10.71 -8.98
C ARG A 25 2.87 -12.15 -9.12
N THR A 26 3.40 -12.74 -8.04
CA THR A 26 3.84 -14.14 -8.04
C THR A 26 2.68 -15.10 -8.30
N LYS A 27 1.52 -14.86 -7.71
CA LYS A 27 0.33 -15.69 -7.96
C LYS A 27 -0.15 -15.58 -9.40
N TYR A 28 -0.19 -14.37 -9.95
CA TYR A 28 -0.53 -14.16 -11.36
C TYR A 28 0.45 -14.87 -12.31
N SER A 29 1.76 -14.83 -12.04
CA SER A 29 2.76 -15.52 -12.86
C SER A 29 2.66 -17.04 -12.79
N MET A 30 2.14 -17.59 -11.69
CA MET A 30 1.83 -19.00 -11.52
C MET A 30 0.47 -19.43 -12.10
N GLY A 31 -0.29 -18.48 -12.67
CA GLY A 31 -1.64 -18.74 -13.20
C GLY A 31 -2.75 -18.80 -12.13
N ASP A 32 -2.42 -18.57 -10.86
CA ASP A 32 -3.40 -18.46 -9.75
C ASP A 32 -4.06 -17.08 -9.77
N ARG A 33 -5.02 -16.90 -10.69
CA ARG A 33 -5.76 -15.63 -10.84
C ARG A 33 -6.62 -15.30 -9.62
N VAL A 34 -7.33 -16.29 -9.08
CA VAL A 34 -8.22 -16.08 -7.92
C VAL A 34 -7.42 -15.67 -6.69
N GLY A 35 -6.32 -16.37 -6.40
CA GLY A 35 -5.43 -16.00 -5.32
C GLY A 35 -4.72 -14.68 -5.57
N GLY A 36 -4.35 -14.38 -6.81
CA GLY A 36 -3.79 -13.10 -7.22
C GLY A 36 -4.75 -11.93 -6.95
N ASP A 37 -6.00 -12.05 -7.37
CA ASP A 37 -7.05 -11.03 -7.16
C ASP A 37 -7.34 -10.80 -5.66
N ALA A 38 -7.49 -11.88 -4.88
CA ALA A 38 -7.67 -11.77 -3.43
C ALA A 38 -6.49 -11.08 -2.74
N THR A 39 -5.26 -11.34 -3.21
CA THR A 39 -4.06 -10.71 -2.66
C THR A 39 -3.96 -9.24 -3.06
N ARG A 40 -4.34 -8.91 -4.31
CA ARG A 40 -4.44 -7.54 -4.79
C ARG A 40 -5.45 -6.74 -3.97
N GLU A 41 -6.61 -7.31 -3.64
CA GLU A 41 -7.59 -6.66 -2.76
C GLU A 41 -7.02 -6.37 -1.37
N ASN A 42 -6.20 -7.26 -0.81
CA ASN A 42 -5.52 -7.02 0.45
C ASN A 42 -4.48 -5.88 0.34
N ALA A 43 -3.74 -5.80 -0.77
CA ALA A 43 -2.84 -4.67 -1.04
C ALA A 43 -3.61 -3.34 -1.05
N MET A 44 -4.77 -3.32 -1.72
CA MET A 44 -5.63 -2.13 -1.77
C MET A 44 -6.12 -1.77 -0.37
N LYS A 45 -6.63 -2.73 0.42
CA LYS A 45 -7.13 -2.47 1.78
C LYS A 45 -6.05 -1.83 2.67
N ALA A 46 -4.84 -2.37 2.68
CA ALA A 46 -3.72 -1.81 3.43
C ALA A 46 -3.39 -0.38 2.96
N TYR A 47 -3.36 -0.17 1.64
CA TYR A 47 -3.14 1.16 1.07
C TYR A 47 -4.21 2.19 1.49
N TRP A 48 -5.50 1.81 1.44
CA TRP A 48 -6.60 2.68 1.83
C TRP A 48 -6.57 3.01 3.33
N GLU A 49 -6.21 2.06 4.19
CA GLU A 49 -6.02 2.32 5.62
C GLU A 49 -4.85 3.29 5.87
N ALA A 50 -3.70 3.10 5.18
CA ALA A 50 -2.59 4.05 5.24
C ALA A 50 -3.03 5.47 4.85
N LEU A 51 -3.80 5.62 3.76
CA LEU A 51 -4.33 6.91 3.31
C LEU A 51 -5.30 7.52 4.33
N ARG A 52 -6.19 6.71 4.90
CA ARG A 52 -7.15 7.15 5.92
C ARG A 52 -6.44 7.74 7.12
N PHE A 53 -5.42 7.08 7.64
CA PHE A 53 -4.64 7.59 8.77
C PHE A 53 -3.74 8.77 8.37
N SER A 54 -3.23 8.79 7.15
CA SER A 54 -2.47 9.93 6.63
C SER A 54 -3.31 11.22 6.57
N LYS A 55 -4.62 11.13 6.30
CA LYS A 55 -5.52 12.30 6.34
C LYS A 55 -5.71 12.87 7.75
N MET A 56 -5.39 12.11 8.78
CA MET A 56 -5.46 12.54 10.18
C MET A 56 -4.12 13.15 10.66
N LEU A 57 -3.10 13.20 9.82
CA LEU A 57 -1.81 13.82 10.14
C LEU A 57 -1.88 15.34 9.98
N SER A 58 -1.02 16.05 10.73
CA SER A 58 -0.76 17.46 10.47
C SER A 58 -0.12 17.63 9.07
N PRO A 59 -0.24 18.80 8.40
CA PRO A 59 0.41 19.04 7.11
C PRO A 59 1.92 18.82 7.09
N GLN A 60 2.58 19.05 8.23
CA GLN A 60 4.02 18.83 8.41
C GLN A 60 4.37 17.34 8.42
N ASP A 61 3.49 16.52 9.02
CA ASP A 61 3.68 15.08 9.14
C ASP A 61 3.26 14.32 7.88
N SER A 62 2.24 14.80 7.16
CA SER A 62 1.82 14.23 5.87
C SER A 62 2.84 14.47 4.76
N SER A 63 3.72 15.46 4.95
CA SER A 63 4.86 15.75 4.07
C SER A 63 6.12 14.94 4.41
N ASN A 64 6.01 13.95 5.29
CA ASN A 64 7.13 13.07 5.62
C ASN A 64 7.64 12.36 4.36
N LYS A 65 8.91 12.62 4.01
CA LYS A 65 9.55 12.13 2.79
C LYS A 65 9.52 10.60 2.69
N ALA A 66 9.72 9.89 3.80
CA ALA A 66 9.71 8.43 3.81
C ALA A 66 8.32 7.86 3.48
N LEU A 67 7.26 8.42 4.07
CA LEU A 67 5.88 8.03 3.76
C LEU A 67 5.51 8.39 2.32
N THR A 68 6.00 9.52 1.82
CA THR A 68 5.77 9.95 0.43
C THR A 68 6.38 8.95 -0.56
N VAL A 69 7.64 8.54 -0.34
CA VAL A 69 8.33 7.56 -1.18
C VAL A 69 7.58 6.22 -1.17
N LEU A 70 7.23 5.70 0.01
CA LEU A 70 6.48 4.46 0.14
C LEU A 70 5.11 4.54 -0.56
N ARG A 71 4.40 5.67 -0.43
CA ARG A 71 3.12 5.88 -1.11
C ARG A 71 3.29 5.82 -2.63
N THR A 72 4.29 6.52 -3.17
CA THR A 72 4.57 6.51 -4.61
C THR A 72 4.96 5.11 -5.12
N GLU A 73 5.73 4.35 -4.34
CA GLU A 73 6.08 2.96 -4.68
C GLU A 73 4.83 2.08 -4.72
N VAL A 74 3.98 2.12 -3.69
CA VAL A 74 2.71 1.38 -3.66
C VAL A 74 1.81 1.74 -4.85
N GLU A 75 1.67 3.03 -5.16
CA GLU A 75 0.87 3.48 -6.31
C GLU A 75 1.41 2.98 -7.65
N ALA A 76 2.73 3.01 -7.84
CA ALA A 76 3.36 2.47 -9.04
C ALA A 76 3.13 0.96 -9.16
N GLU A 77 3.35 0.24 -8.06
CA GLU A 77 3.19 -1.21 -7.96
C GLU A 77 1.75 -1.64 -8.21
N ILE A 78 0.76 -0.99 -7.60
CA ILE A 78 -0.67 -1.25 -7.84
C ILE A 78 -1.03 -1.01 -9.31
N LYS A 79 -0.55 0.09 -9.93
CA LYS A 79 -0.82 0.36 -11.36
C LYS A 79 -0.33 -0.76 -12.27
N THR A 80 0.80 -1.40 -11.96
CA THR A 80 1.26 -2.54 -12.78
C THR A 80 0.38 -3.79 -12.68
N LEU A 81 -0.40 -3.94 -11.60
CA LEU A 81 -1.39 -5.02 -11.47
C LEU A 81 -2.64 -4.77 -12.33
N TYR A 82 -2.84 -3.53 -12.80
CA TYR A 82 -3.92 -3.13 -13.69
C TYR A 82 -3.34 -2.63 -15.02
N PRO A 83 -3.11 -3.48 -16.04
CA PRO A 83 -2.88 -2.94 -17.37
C PRO A 83 -4.10 -2.08 -17.75
N PRO A 84 -3.91 -0.86 -18.31
CA PRO A 84 -5.03 -0.09 -18.83
C PRO A 84 -5.75 -0.94 -19.89
N HIS A 85 -7.07 -1.07 -19.73
CA HIS A 85 -7.94 -1.69 -20.72
C HIS A 85 -8.06 -0.81 -21.97
#